data_AF-A0A7D9IWE8-F1
#
_entry.id   AF-A0A7D9IWE8-F1
#
_cell.length_a   1.000
_cell.length_b   1.000
_cell.length_c   1.000
_cell.angle_alpha   90.00
_cell.angle_beta   90.00
_cell.angle_gamma   90.00
#
_symmetry.space_group_name_H-M   'P 1'
#
loop_
_entity.id
_entity.type
_entity.pdbx_description
1 polymer ?
#
loop_
_entity_poly.entity_id
_entity_poly.type
_entity_poly.pdbx_seq_one_letter_code
_entity_poly.pdbx_strand_id
1 'polypeptide(L)'
;MTATISDVISSNMTRLRRLCISFSGIYGEIPWDLILQLDNLEKIQLCCMNQTKLYGTIPHDIDRLPNLQLLSLGENNIKGDLPLRIRNLTKLWFLDLEYAKLNSGAMWYFSNMSQLTSIHLTNCGLGGTIPNGFGKSHPNMLELRLYGNKLEGQISDCFNGFRQITQLILGSNKLYGLLPATLNKLQTLQVLDLSNNNFTGFAANFSFNSQLQILYLHGNIHLKIDGNRLLRALQPCWYTLRMLVASNCGLKGELSNSLWNFQQVMYIDLSNNSLIGHAPINDAYNMVYLFYLALASNNFTGELPMGFFAPLKSLTYLDVRQNWFLKSKDTFPNLYMKVTYSVKIQRNTFSCPTIHLSNSGGRVEMDPEYYDYSLCFCNGGYYGYRKYCEPCMKGGSCEAKASIKNETQTSPTTNQIEVKMNVEKGYWPCCGDFGNVTKLVKCSQQKMFDDEICNPSGRCKCELQLLNGHHLKTTCNSTCVCRHGNKGRFCSQCIDGYYKKVADLATATKRPNDDIARFATLLMVR
;
A
#
# COMPACT_ATOMS: atom_id res chain seq x y z
N MET A 1 8.36 -36.65 -27.48
CA MET A 1 7.62 -37.92 -27.35
C MET A 1 6.60 -37.76 -26.24
N THR A 2 5.38 -38.24 -26.46
CA THR A 2 4.26 -38.18 -25.51
C THR A 2 4.02 -39.60 -25.00
N ALA A 3 4.32 -39.87 -23.74
CA ALA A 3 4.14 -41.17 -23.10
C ALA A 3 3.14 -41.07 -21.95
N THR A 4 2.48 -42.18 -21.63
CA THR A 4 1.57 -42.35 -20.50
C THR A 4 2.27 -43.12 -19.37
N ILE A 5 1.66 -43.20 -18.19
CA ILE A 5 2.18 -44.06 -17.11
C ILE A 5 2.12 -45.55 -17.52
N SER A 6 1.11 -45.95 -18.30
CA SER A 6 0.94 -47.31 -18.82
C SER A 6 2.04 -47.74 -19.80
N ASP A 7 2.76 -46.80 -20.41
CA ASP A 7 3.94 -47.09 -21.25
C ASP A 7 5.21 -47.36 -20.42
N VAL A 8 5.18 -47.07 -19.11
CA VAL A 8 6.34 -47.14 -18.20
C VAL A 8 6.22 -48.29 -17.19
N ILE A 9 5.00 -48.66 -16.79
CA ILE A 9 4.75 -49.73 -15.80
C ILE A 9 3.87 -50.85 -16.36
N SER A 10 3.97 -52.04 -15.75
CA SER A 10 3.17 -53.22 -16.07
C SER A 10 2.81 -53.98 -14.78
N SER A 11 1.67 -54.68 -14.76
CA SER A 11 1.21 -55.50 -13.61
C SER A 11 2.20 -56.61 -13.24
N ASN A 12 3.02 -57.06 -14.19
CA ASN A 12 4.10 -58.03 -13.96
C ASN A 12 5.26 -57.46 -13.11
N MET A 13 5.31 -56.15 -12.87
CA MET A 13 6.35 -55.50 -12.05
C MET A 13 6.11 -55.65 -10.54
N THR A 14 5.74 -56.86 -10.08
CA THR A 14 5.30 -57.13 -8.69
C THR A 14 6.32 -56.78 -7.60
N ARG A 15 7.61 -56.62 -7.94
CA ARG A 15 8.67 -56.16 -7.02
C ARG A 15 8.85 -54.62 -6.98
N LEU A 16 8.06 -53.85 -7.72
CA LEU A 16 8.18 -52.40 -7.79
C LEU A 16 7.73 -51.77 -6.47
N ARG A 17 8.69 -51.19 -5.73
CA ARG A 17 8.44 -50.49 -4.46
C ARG A 17 8.27 -48.97 -4.61
N ARG A 18 8.71 -48.38 -5.73
CA ARG A 18 8.70 -46.92 -5.93
C ARG A 18 8.36 -46.59 -7.37
N LEU A 19 7.31 -45.80 -7.57
CA LEU A 19 6.94 -45.17 -8.83
C LEU A 19 7.15 -43.66 -8.66
N CYS A 20 8.26 -43.15 -9.18
CA CYS A 20 8.65 -41.74 -9.08
C CYS A 20 8.80 -41.15 -10.48
N ILE A 21 7.86 -40.31 -10.89
CA ILE A 21 7.79 -39.65 -12.20
C ILE A 21 7.45 -38.18 -11.96
N SER A 22 8.46 -37.31 -11.98
CA SER A 22 8.30 -35.85 -11.79
C SER A 22 9.02 -35.10 -12.91
N PHE A 23 8.61 -33.86 -13.18
CA PHE A 23 9.18 -32.97 -14.22
C PHE A 23 9.22 -33.55 -15.64
N SER A 24 8.44 -34.59 -15.91
CA SER A 24 8.41 -35.28 -17.21
C SER A 24 7.30 -34.73 -18.13
N GLY A 25 7.36 -35.13 -19.40
CA GLY A 25 6.31 -34.83 -20.38
C GLY A 25 5.13 -35.80 -20.37
N ILE A 26 5.06 -36.73 -19.41
CA ILE A 26 4.04 -37.79 -19.35
C ILE A 26 2.65 -37.20 -19.09
N TYR A 27 1.63 -37.82 -19.69
CA TYR A 27 0.25 -37.32 -19.72
C TYR A 27 -0.78 -38.44 -19.62
N GLY A 28 -2.05 -38.06 -19.45
CA GLY A 28 -3.20 -38.97 -19.50
C GLY A 28 -3.80 -39.24 -18.13
N GLU A 29 -4.71 -40.21 -18.09
CA GLU A 29 -5.29 -40.68 -16.83
C GLU A 29 -4.27 -41.50 -16.03
N ILE A 30 -4.27 -41.35 -14.70
CA ILE A 30 -3.48 -42.22 -13.83
C ILE A 30 -4.11 -43.64 -13.88
N PRO A 31 -3.37 -44.68 -14.32
CA PRO A 31 -3.92 -46.01 -14.54
C PRO A 31 -4.04 -46.77 -13.22
N TRP A 32 -5.02 -46.39 -12.39
CA TRP A 32 -5.20 -46.97 -11.06
C TRP A 32 -5.48 -48.47 -11.09
N ASP A 33 -6.22 -48.98 -12.07
CA ASP A 33 -6.47 -50.42 -12.22
C ASP A 33 -5.17 -51.24 -12.37
N LEU A 34 -4.11 -50.62 -12.91
CA LEU A 34 -2.77 -51.19 -13.02
C LEU A 34 -1.98 -51.01 -11.73
N ILE A 35 -1.99 -49.80 -11.16
CA ILE A 35 -1.25 -49.46 -9.93
C ILE A 35 -1.74 -50.28 -8.73
N LEU A 36 -3.06 -50.50 -8.60
CA LEU A 36 -3.68 -51.29 -7.52
C LEU A 36 -3.38 -52.80 -7.58
N GLN A 37 -2.67 -53.27 -8.62
CA GLN A 37 -2.14 -54.64 -8.71
C GLN A 37 -0.70 -54.74 -8.16
N LEU A 38 -0.05 -53.61 -7.86
CA LEU A 38 1.33 -53.53 -7.39
C LEU A 38 1.36 -53.31 -5.86
N ASP A 39 0.91 -54.31 -5.12
CA ASP A 39 0.74 -54.33 -3.65
C ASP A 39 2.03 -54.01 -2.84
N ASN A 40 3.20 -54.21 -3.44
CA ASN A 40 4.51 -53.88 -2.88
C ASN A 40 4.91 -52.39 -3.03
N LEU A 41 4.08 -51.54 -3.66
CA LEU A 41 4.36 -50.11 -3.77
C LEU A 41 4.38 -49.41 -2.40
N GLU A 42 5.49 -48.73 -2.12
CA GLU A 42 5.73 -47.90 -0.94
C GLU A 42 5.69 -46.41 -1.28
N LYS A 43 6.06 -46.02 -2.49
CA LYS A 43 6.08 -44.60 -2.89
C LYS A 43 5.46 -44.41 -4.27
N ILE A 44 4.48 -43.53 -4.35
CA ILE A 44 3.91 -43.01 -5.60
C ILE A 44 4.14 -41.50 -5.57
N GLN A 45 5.05 -41.01 -6.41
CA GLN A 45 5.38 -39.60 -6.56
C GLN A 45 5.21 -39.20 -8.02
N LEU A 46 4.12 -38.49 -8.31
CA LEU A 46 3.69 -38.08 -9.64
C LEU A 46 3.52 -36.55 -9.75
N CYS A 47 4.03 -35.79 -8.77
CA CYS A 47 3.90 -34.34 -8.67
C CYS A 47 4.87 -33.57 -9.59
N CYS A 48 4.67 -32.25 -9.66
CA CYS A 48 5.52 -31.29 -10.37
C CYS A 48 5.67 -31.61 -11.86
N MET A 49 4.55 -31.82 -12.54
CA MET A 49 4.50 -32.24 -13.95
C MET A 49 4.33 -31.03 -14.87
N ASN A 50 5.25 -30.87 -15.83
CA ASN A 50 5.21 -29.75 -16.77
C ASN A 50 3.91 -29.76 -17.57
N GLN A 51 3.13 -28.68 -17.45
CA GLN A 51 1.83 -28.44 -18.12
C GLN A 51 0.64 -29.32 -17.63
N THR A 52 0.57 -29.64 -16.33
CA THR A 52 -0.63 -30.20 -15.65
C THR A 52 -1.29 -31.39 -16.39
N LYS A 53 -0.49 -32.40 -16.74
CA LYS A 53 -0.87 -33.39 -17.76
C LYS A 53 -1.53 -34.67 -17.24
N LEU A 54 -1.35 -35.00 -15.96
CA LEU A 54 -2.03 -36.13 -15.34
C LEU A 54 -3.40 -35.71 -14.81
N TYR A 55 -4.39 -36.59 -14.96
CA TYR A 55 -5.73 -36.42 -14.44
C TYR A 55 -6.30 -37.74 -13.93
N GLY A 56 -7.48 -37.68 -13.32
CA GLY A 56 -8.21 -38.84 -12.80
C GLY A 56 -8.80 -38.55 -11.43
N THR A 57 -9.27 -39.60 -10.77
CA THR A 57 -9.75 -39.57 -9.38
C THR A 57 -8.87 -40.47 -8.51
N ILE A 58 -8.90 -40.28 -7.18
CA ILE A 58 -8.26 -41.24 -6.26
C ILE A 58 -9.24 -42.42 -6.11
N PRO A 59 -8.81 -43.68 -6.34
CA PRO A 59 -9.71 -44.82 -6.37
C PRO A 59 -10.26 -45.14 -4.97
N HIS A 60 -11.51 -45.60 -4.90
CA HIS A 60 -12.16 -45.92 -3.63
C HIS A 60 -11.47 -47.08 -2.86
N ASP A 61 -10.81 -47.98 -3.58
CA ASP A 61 -10.01 -49.10 -3.07
C ASP A 61 -8.51 -48.76 -2.93
N ILE A 62 -8.13 -47.50 -2.71
CA ILE A 62 -6.72 -47.09 -2.54
C ILE A 62 -5.99 -47.87 -1.42
N ASP A 63 -6.74 -48.44 -0.48
CA ASP A 63 -6.23 -49.28 0.61
C ASP A 63 -5.73 -50.66 0.19
N ARG A 64 -5.89 -51.03 -1.10
CA ARG A 64 -5.19 -52.17 -1.72
C ARG A 64 -3.67 -51.97 -1.87
N LEU A 65 -3.14 -50.81 -1.48
CA LEU A 65 -1.71 -50.52 -1.39
C LEU A 65 -1.25 -50.46 0.09
N PRO A 66 -1.26 -51.59 0.85
CA PRO A 66 -1.03 -51.61 2.29
C PRO A 66 0.41 -51.24 2.70
N ASN A 67 1.32 -51.14 1.73
CA ASN A 67 2.70 -50.74 1.92
C ASN A 67 2.97 -49.26 1.67
N LEU A 68 1.97 -48.48 1.21
CA LEU A 68 2.17 -47.10 0.79
C LEU A 68 2.58 -46.19 1.96
N GLN A 69 3.73 -45.56 1.79
CA GLN A 69 4.43 -44.66 2.71
C GLN A 69 4.44 -43.22 2.21
N LEU A 70 4.48 -43.02 0.89
CA LEU A 70 4.40 -41.70 0.26
C LEU A 70 3.39 -41.72 -0.88
N LEU A 71 2.44 -40.79 -0.85
CA LEU A 71 1.53 -40.49 -1.94
C LEU A 71 1.62 -38.99 -2.26
N SER A 72 2.13 -38.67 -3.44
CA SER A 72 2.29 -37.29 -3.92
C SER A 72 1.76 -37.20 -5.33
N LEU A 73 0.63 -36.51 -5.48
CA LEU A 73 -0.10 -36.28 -6.73
C LEU A 73 -0.31 -34.79 -7.02
N GLY A 74 0.25 -33.89 -6.21
CA GLY A 74 0.06 -32.45 -6.30
C GLY A 74 0.43 -31.85 -7.66
N GLU A 75 -0.14 -30.67 -7.95
CA GLU A 75 0.00 -29.93 -9.21
C GLU A 75 -0.53 -30.66 -10.47
N ASN A 76 -1.32 -31.72 -10.29
CA ASN A 76 -2.03 -32.42 -11.36
C ASN A 76 -3.54 -32.12 -11.34
N ASN A 77 -4.25 -32.43 -12.43
CA ASN A 77 -5.69 -32.21 -12.55
C ASN A 77 -6.50 -33.38 -11.92
N ILE A 78 -6.15 -33.73 -10.68
CA ILE A 78 -6.89 -34.70 -9.84
C ILE A 78 -8.24 -34.09 -9.46
N LYS A 79 -9.31 -34.89 -9.51
CA LYS A 79 -10.69 -34.46 -9.24
C LYS A 79 -11.49 -35.54 -8.50
N GLY A 80 -12.73 -35.24 -8.14
CA GLY A 80 -13.65 -36.17 -7.48
C GLY A 80 -13.54 -36.12 -5.96
N ASP A 81 -13.95 -37.17 -5.28
CA ASP A 81 -13.93 -37.23 -3.82
C ASP A 81 -12.63 -37.81 -3.28
N LEU A 82 -12.20 -37.36 -2.09
CA LEU A 82 -11.17 -38.04 -1.31
C LEU A 82 -11.79 -39.30 -0.70
N PRO A 83 -11.36 -40.54 -1.05
CA PRO A 83 -12.01 -41.74 -0.57
C PRO A 83 -11.74 -41.96 0.92
N LEU A 84 -12.79 -42.22 1.71
CA LEU A 84 -12.69 -42.48 3.16
C LEU A 84 -11.68 -43.60 3.50
N ARG A 85 -11.48 -44.57 2.61
CA ARG A 85 -10.52 -45.66 2.80
C ARG A 85 -9.05 -45.22 2.83
N ILE A 86 -8.72 -43.99 2.45
CA ILE A 86 -7.36 -43.45 2.62
C ILE A 86 -6.88 -43.54 4.08
N ARG A 87 -7.81 -43.51 5.05
CA ARG A 87 -7.56 -43.73 6.48
C ARG A 87 -6.89 -45.06 6.83
N ASN A 88 -7.02 -46.06 5.95
CA ASN A 88 -6.47 -47.41 6.14
C ASN A 88 -4.98 -47.49 5.74
N LEU A 89 -4.42 -46.46 5.09
CA LEU A 89 -3.01 -46.39 4.70
C LEU A 89 -2.13 -46.02 5.91
N THR A 90 -2.10 -46.88 6.92
CA THR A 90 -1.48 -46.60 8.24
C THR A 90 0.04 -46.40 8.21
N LYS A 91 0.72 -46.76 7.10
CA LYS A 91 2.15 -46.54 6.88
C LYS A 91 2.48 -45.20 6.20
N LEU A 92 1.47 -44.45 5.76
CA LEU A 92 1.66 -43.20 5.03
C LEU A 92 2.28 -42.14 5.95
N TRP A 93 3.46 -41.63 5.59
CA TRP A 93 4.12 -40.52 6.29
C TRP A 93 4.03 -39.20 5.51
N PHE A 94 3.90 -39.26 4.17
CA PHE A 94 3.76 -38.10 3.29
C PHE A 94 2.49 -38.21 2.44
N LEU A 95 1.62 -37.22 2.55
CA LEU A 95 0.47 -37.03 1.66
C LEU A 95 0.54 -35.64 1.03
N ASP A 96 0.63 -35.60 -0.30
CA ASP A 96 0.53 -34.40 -1.11
C ASP A 96 -0.56 -34.58 -2.18
N LEU A 97 -1.55 -33.69 -2.15
CA LEU A 97 -2.57 -33.54 -3.19
C LEU A 97 -2.74 -32.05 -3.58
N GLU A 98 -1.71 -31.20 -3.42
CA GLU A 98 -1.86 -29.75 -3.60
C GLU A 98 -2.48 -29.40 -4.97
N TYR A 99 -3.46 -28.49 -4.96
CA TYR A 99 -4.28 -28.07 -6.11
C TYR A 99 -5.21 -29.13 -6.74
N ALA A 100 -5.41 -30.29 -6.10
CA ALA A 100 -6.47 -31.23 -6.49
C ALA A 100 -7.87 -30.62 -6.34
N LYS A 101 -8.76 -30.84 -7.30
CA LYS A 101 -10.12 -30.29 -7.29
C LYS A 101 -11.09 -31.25 -6.61
N LEU A 102 -11.01 -31.36 -5.28
CA LEU A 102 -11.86 -32.29 -4.53
C LEU A 102 -13.29 -31.77 -4.40
N ASN A 103 -14.25 -32.65 -4.68
CA ASN A 103 -15.69 -32.41 -4.48
C ASN A 103 -16.03 -32.48 -2.98
N SER A 104 -15.52 -33.50 -2.30
CA SER A 104 -15.62 -33.68 -0.85
C SER A 104 -14.34 -34.30 -0.27
N GLY A 105 -14.14 -34.07 1.04
CA GLY A 105 -13.02 -34.55 1.83
C GLY A 105 -12.96 -33.81 3.16
N ALA A 106 -12.54 -34.49 4.23
CA ALA A 106 -12.56 -33.95 5.58
C ALA A 106 -11.31 -34.37 6.38
N MET A 107 -10.83 -33.47 7.25
CA MET A 107 -9.61 -33.69 8.04
C MET A 107 -9.66 -34.91 8.99
N TRP A 108 -10.87 -35.35 9.39
CA TRP A 108 -11.02 -36.53 10.25
C TRP A 108 -10.67 -37.85 9.55
N TYR A 109 -10.60 -37.89 8.21
CA TYR A 109 -10.15 -39.08 7.49
C TYR A 109 -8.71 -39.45 7.86
N PHE A 110 -7.90 -38.48 8.26
CA PHE A 110 -6.50 -38.71 8.63
C PHE A 110 -6.31 -39.01 10.13
N SER A 111 -7.34 -38.90 10.98
CA SER A 111 -7.21 -38.93 12.46
C SER A 111 -6.55 -40.18 13.07
N ASN A 112 -6.41 -41.28 12.33
CA ASN A 112 -5.77 -42.52 12.79
C ASN A 112 -4.45 -42.84 12.06
N MET A 113 -3.94 -41.94 11.21
CA MET A 113 -2.75 -42.16 10.37
C MET A 113 -1.48 -41.66 11.08
N SER A 114 -1.15 -42.25 12.22
CA SER A 114 -0.12 -41.76 13.16
C SER A 114 1.31 -41.70 12.62
N GLN A 115 1.59 -42.26 11.44
CA GLN A 115 2.86 -42.14 10.74
C GLN A 115 2.99 -40.82 9.94
N LEU A 116 1.89 -40.09 9.69
CA LEU A 116 1.93 -38.83 8.94
C LEU A 116 2.84 -37.79 9.61
N THR A 117 3.88 -37.39 8.87
CA THR A 117 4.78 -36.28 9.22
C THR A 117 4.57 -35.05 8.34
N SER A 118 4.01 -35.22 7.13
CA SER A 118 3.67 -34.10 6.24
C SER A 118 2.33 -34.32 5.56
N ILE A 119 1.46 -33.32 5.64
CA ILE A 119 0.19 -33.24 4.92
C ILE A 119 0.16 -31.93 4.13
N HIS A 120 0.18 -32.04 2.81
CA HIS A 120 0.12 -30.92 1.86
C HIS A 120 -1.17 -31.00 1.04
N LEU A 121 -2.17 -30.20 1.43
CA LEU A 121 -3.52 -30.19 0.84
C LEU A 121 -3.96 -28.74 0.53
N THR A 122 -3.03 -27.90 0.05
CA THR A 122 -3.31 -26.53 -0.38
C THR A 122 -4.29 -26.50 -1.55
N ASN A 123 -5.26 -25.58 -1.52
CA ASN A 123 -6.28 -25.34 -2.55
C ASN A 123 -7.07 -26.60 -2.97
N CYS A 124 -7.26 -27.55 -2.05
CA CYS A 124 -7.89 -28.84 -2.35
C CYS A 124 -9.43 -28.82 -2.35
N GLY A 125 -10.04 -27.79 -1.75
CA GLY A 125 -11.50 -27.69 -1.60
C GLY A 125 -12.08 -28.44 -0.40
N LEU A 126 -11.23 -28.91 0.52
CA LEU A 126 -11.60 -29.61 1.78
C LEU A 126 -12.57 -28.77 2.61
N GLY A 127 -13.52 -29.42 3.28
CA GLY A 127 -14.52 -28.77 4.13
C GLY A 127 -14.63 -29.37 5.53
N GLY A 128 -15.59 -28.84 6.30
CA GLY A 128 -15.80 -29.23 7.70
C GLY A 128 -14.72 -28.69 8.62
N THR A 129 -14.56 -29.32 9.78
CA THR A 129 -13.68 -28.84 10.86
C THR A 129 -12.37 -29.61 10.95
N ILE A 130 -11.36 -29.01 11.60
CA ILE A 130 -10.15 -29.72 12.03
C ILE A 130 -10.48 -30.45 13.35
N PRO A 131 -10.31 -31.78 13.45
CA PRO A 131 -10.68 -32.54 14.65
C PRO A 131 -9.97 -32.06 15.92
N ASN A 132 -10.69 -32.03 17.04
CA ASN A 132 -10.08 -31.84 18.35
C ASN A 132 -9.07 -32.97 18.63
N GLY A 133 -7.88 -32.63 19.15
CA GLY A 133 -6.82 -33.60 19.39
C GLY A 133 -6.14 -34.18 18.14
N PHE A 134 -6.33 -33.60 16.95
CA PHE A 134 -5.60 -34.00 15.74
C PHE A 134 -4.06 -34.02 15.94
N GLY A 135 -3.53 -33.11 16.77
CA GLY A 135 -2.13 -33.12 17.18
C GLY A 135 -1.72 -34.29 18.08
N LYS A 136 -2.63 -34.84 18.89
CA LYS A 136 -2.37 -36.05 19.69
C LYS A 136 -2.28 -37.29 18.82
N SER A 137 -3.07 -37.37 17.75
CA SER A 137 -2.99 -38.45 16.75
C SER A 137 -1.69 -38.44 15.95
N HIS A 138 -1.06 -37.27 15.80
CA HIS A 138 0.09 -37.07 14.91
C HIS A 138 1.26 -36.38 15.63
N PRO A 139 1.83 -36.96 16.70
CA PRO A 139 2.87 -36.30 17.50
C PRO A 139 4.13 -35.93 16.69
N ASN A 140 4.39 -36.67 15.60
CA ASN A 140 5.54 -36.52 14.69
C ASN A 140 5.24 -35.63 13.46
N MET A 141 4.09 -34.95 13.41
CA MET A 141 3.79 -34.00 12.32
C MET A 141 4.83 -32.89 12.30
N LEU A 142 5.45 -32.67 11.13
CA LEU A 142 6.41 -31.60 10.83
C LEU A 142 5.73 -30.46 10.07
N GLU A 143 4.90 -30.79 9.07
CA GLU A 143 4.27 -29.81 8.20
C GLU A 143 2.78 -30.12 7.97
N LEU A 144 1.92 -29.15 8.27
CA LEU A 144 0.49 -29.21 7.95
C LEU A 144 0.11 -27.99 7.09
N ARG A 145 -0.09 -28.21 5.79
CA ARG A 145 -0.46 -27.18 4.81
C ARG A 145 -1.88 -27.40 4.30
N LEU A 146 -2.79 -26.52 4.70
CA LEU A 146 -4.22 -26.57 4.38
C LEU A 146 -4.71 -25.21 3.80
N TYR A 147 -3.80 -24.42 3.23
CA TYR A 147 -4.12 -23.08 2.68
C TYR A 147 -5.22 -23.16 1.63
N GLY A 148 -6.14 -22.19 1.57
CA GLY A 148 -7.09 -22.06 0.46
C GLY A 148 -8.18 -23.14 0.41
N ASN A 149 -8.61 -23.65 1.57
CA ASN A 149 -9.68 -24.63 1.67
C ASN A 149 -10.98 -23.98 2.20
N LYS A 150 -12.00 -24.80 2.45
CA LYS A 150 -13.30 -24.40 3.00
C LYS A 150 -13.42 -24.82 4.47
N LEU A 151 -12.30 -24.98 5.19
CA LEU A 151 -12.30 -25.45 6.58
C LEU A 151 -12.91 -24.38 7.49
N GLU A 152 -13.72 -24.81 8.44
CA GLU A 152 -14.46 -23.95 9.36
C GLU A 152 -14.36 -24.43 10.82
N GLY A 153 -14.99 -23.69 11.72
CA GLY A 153 -14.96 -23.97 13.16
C GLY A 153 -13.86 -23.20 13.90
N GLN A 154 -13.75 -23.47 15.20
CA GLN A 154 -12.77 -22.86 16.08
C GLN A 154 -11.52 -23.74 16.20
N ILE A 155 -10.35 -23.10 16.27
CA ILE A 155 -9.13 -23.76 16.74
C ILE A 155 -9.20 -23.77 18.27
N SER A 156 -9.59 -24.89 18.88
CA SER A 156 -9.64 -25.01 20.36
C SER A 156 -8.48 -25.87 20.88
N ASP A 157 -8.57 -27.20 20.69
CA ASP A 157 -7.56 -28.19 21.10
C ASP A 157 -7.04 -29.01 19.91
N CYS A 158 -7.34 -28.59 18.67
CA CYS A 158 -7.01 -29.31 17.44
C CYS A 158 -5.52 -29.69 17.35
N PHE A 159 -4.62 -28.76 17.69
CA PHE A 159 -3.17 -28.91 17.50
C PHE A 159 -2.41 -29.31 18.77
N ASN A 160 -3.11 -29.37 19.91
CA ASN A 160 -2.53 -29.81 21.18
C ASN A 160 -2.04 -31.27 21.04
N GLY A 161 -0.75 -31.51 21.26
CA GLY A 161 -0.12 -32.83 21.12
C GLY A 161 0.95 -32.95 20.04
N PHE A 162 0.97 -32.04 19.05
CA PHE A 162 2.09 -31.94 18.10
C PHE A 162 3.40 -31.68 18.87
N ARG A 163 4.46 -32.44 18.58
CA ARG A 163 5.77 -32.27 19.22
C ARG A 163 6.84 -31.71 18.28
N GLN A 164 6.69 -31.95 16.98
CA GLN A 164 7.71 -31.64 15.98
C GLN A 164 7.25 -30.64 14.90
N ILE A 165 6.04 -30.07 15.03
CA ILE A 165 5.45 -29.21 13.99
C ILE A 165 6.27 -27.94 13.79
N THR A 166 6.81 -27.74 12.60
CA THR A 166 7.59 -26.55 12.23
C THR A 166 6.79 -25.57 11.37
N GLN A 167 5.84 -26.07 10.57
CA GLN A 167 4.98 -25.27 9.69
C GLN A 167 3.50 -25.63 9.86
N LEU A 168 2.68 -24.62 10.17
CA LEU A 168 1.23 -24.72 10.25
C LEU A 168 0.61 -23.64 9.36
N ILE A 169 0.17 -24.04 8.16
CA ILE A 169 -0.32 -23.12 7.13
C ILE A 169 -1.82 -23.36 6.95
N LEU A 170 -2.63 -22.42 7.46
CA LEU A 170 -4.10 -22.48 7.50
C LEU A 170 -4.76 -21.27 6.81
N GLY A 171 -3.97 -20.44 6.12
CA GLY A 171 -4.44 -19.22 5.48
C GLY A 171 -5.57 -19.45 4.46
N SER A 172 -6.38 -18.43 4.22
CA SER A 172 -7.50 -18.47 3.26
C SER A 172 -8.47 -19.64 3.52
N ASN A 173 -9.06 -19.67 4.73
CA ASN A 173 -10.09 -20.62 5.15
C ASN A 173 -11.25 -19.87 5.82
N LYS A 174 -12.20 -20.58 6.45
CA LYS A 174 -13.33 -20.02 7.20
C LYS A 174 -13.22 -20.26 8.72
N LEU A 175 -12.00 -20.46 9.23
CA LEU A 175 -11.76 -20.68 10.67
C LEU A 175 -12.10 -19.40 11.44
N TYR A 176 -12.68 -19.54 12.64
CA TYR A 176 -13.20 -18.41 13.40
C TYR A 176 -12.99 -18.51 14.91
N GLY A 177 -13.37 -17.46 15.64
CA GLY A 177 -13.29 -17.40 17.10
C GLY A 177 -11.93 -16.93 17.61
N LEU A 178 -11.60 -17.29 18.84
CA LEU A 178 -10.36 -16.87 19.51
C LEU A 178 -9.19 -17.80 19.19
N LEU A 179 -8.00 -17.23 18.99
CA LEU A 179 -6.77 -18.03 18.99
C LEU A 179 -6.51 -18.59 20.41
N PRO A 180 -6.36 -19.91 20.58
CA PRO A 180 -6.29 -20.53 21.89
C PRO A 180 -4.87 -20.46 22.44
N ALA A 181 -4.74 -20.37 23.77
CA ALA A 181 -3.42 -20.38 24.42
C ALA A 181 -2.61 -21.66 24.14
N THR A 182 -3.25 -22.76 23.73
CA THR A 182 -2.61 -24.03 23.36
C THR A 182 -1.67 -23.91 22.15
N LEU A 183 -1.79 -22.88 21.31
CA LEU A 183 -0.81 -22.60 20.25
C LEU A 183 0.59 -22.31 20.81
N ASN A 184 0.72 -21.82 22.05
CA ASN A 184 2.03 -21.61 22.67
C ASN A 184 2.76 -22.91 23.01
N LYS A 185 2.06 -24.06 23.07
CA LYS A 185 2.66 -25.38 23.34
C LYS A 185 3.38 -25.96 22.13
N LEU A 186 3.21 -25.36 20.95
CA LEU A 186 3.88 -25.76 19.71
C LEU A 186 5.32 -25.21 19.70
N GLN A 187 6.16 -25.75 20.59
CA GLN A 187 7.51 -25.24 20.88
C GLN A 187 8.50 -25.36 19.71
N THR A 188 8.15 -26.10 18.66
CA THR A 188 8.93 -26.29 17.43
C THR A 188 8.43 -25.45 16.25
N LEU A 189 7.33 -24.71 16.40
CA LEU A 189 6.63 -24.04 15.31
C LEU A 189 7.31 -22.74 14.88
N GLN A 190 7.87 -22.74 13.67
CA GLN A 190 8.62 -21.64 13.07
C GLN A 190 7.78 -20.79 12.11
N VAL A 191 6.80 -21.39 11.41
CA VAL A 191 5.93 -20.69 10.46
C VAL A 191 4.48 -20.92 10.82
N LEU A 192 3.75 -19.85 11.08
CA LEU A 192 2.32 -19.84 11.34
C LEU A 192 1.62 -18.90 10.36
N ASP A 193 0.81 -19.48 9.47
CA ASP A 193 -0.08 -18.72 8.60
C ASP A 193 -1.54 -18.96 9.00
N LEU A 194 -2.19 -17.90 9.45
CA LEU A 194 -3.60 -17.81 9.83
C LEU A 194 -4.33 -16.75 9.00
N SER A 195 -3.71 -16.25 7.92
CA SER A 195 -4.24 -15.15 7.10
C SER A 195 -5.62 -15.45 6.50
N ASN A 196 -6.35 -14.41 6.10
CA ASN A 196 -7.62 -14.49 5.37
C ASN A 196 -8.59 -15.52 5.99
N ASN A 197 -8.76 -15.46 7.31
CA ASN A 197 -9.72 -16.23 8.09
C ASN A 197 -10.66 -15.26 8.83
N ASN A 198 -11.48 -15.77 9.75
CA ASN A 198 -12.48 -15.02 10.50
C ASN A 198 -12.21 -15.04 12.02
N PHE A 199 -10.93 -14.98 12.43
CA PHE A 199 -10.57 -14.92 13.85
C PHE A 199 -11.01 -13.59 14.49
N THR A 200 -11.48 -13.65 15.74
CA THR A 200 -12.14 -12.53 16.45
C THR A 200 -11.35 -12.02 17.65
N GLY A 201 -10.20 -12.63 17.95
CA GLY A 201 -9.31 -12.18 19.02
C GLY A 201 -8.38 -13.28 19.51
N PHE A 202 -7.75 -13.01 20.65
CA PHE A 202 -6.91 -13.96 21.37
C PHE A 202 -7.61 -14.44 22.65
N ALA A 203 -7.32 -15.65 23.11
CA ALA A 203 -7.72 -16.13 24.43
C ALA A 203 -7.08 -15.33 25.58
N ALA A 204 -7.53 -15.57 26.81
CA ALA A 204 -6.86 -15.09 28.01
C ALA A 204 -5.44 -15.70 28.10
N ASN A 205 -4.45 -14.91 28.53
CA ASN A 205 -3.04 -15.30 28.65
C ASN A 205 -2.42 -15.91 27.38
N PHE A 206 -2.93 -15.54 26.20
CA PHE A 206 -2.40 -15.97 24.91
C PHE A 206 -1.01 -15.38 24.64
N SER A 207 -0.11 -16.23 24.15
CA SER A 207 1.20 -15.87 23.62
C SER A 207 1.57 -16.78 22.44
N PHE A 208 2.52 -16.33 21.62
CA PHE A 208 3.14 -17.20 20.61
C PHE A 208 4.29 -18.01 21.23
N ASN A 209 4.73 -19.07 20.55
CA ASN A 209 5.89 -19.86 20.97
C ASN A 209 7.21 -19.10 20.70
N SER A 210 8.31 -19.48 21.36
CA SER A 210 9.59 -18.76 21.27
C SER A 210 10.42 -19.02 20.01
N GLN A 211 10.08 -20.04 19.22
CA GLN A 211 10.77 -20.40 17.96
C GLN A 211 10.12 -19.79 16.71
N LEU A 212 9.02 -19.04 16.87
CA LEU A 212 8.27 -18.49 15.75
C LEU A 212 9.10 -17.46 14.96
N GLN A 213 9.28 -17.70 13.67
CA GLN A 213 10.04 -16.87 12.74
C GLN A 213 9.15 -16.09 11.78
N ILE A 214 8.03 -16.67 11.35
CA ILE A 214 7.13 -16.07 10.35
C ILE A 214 5.70 -16.17 10.85
N LEU A 215 5.02 -15.02 10.91
CA LEU A 215 3.62 -14.92 11.31
C LEU A 215 2.80 -14.12 10.29
N TYR A 216 1.85 -14.80 9.64
CA TYR A 216 0.81 -14.18 8.83
C TYR A 216 -0.53 -14.21 9.57
N LEU A 217 -1.06 -13.03 9.87
CA LEU A 217 -2.40 -12.80 10.43
C LEU A 217 -3.30 -12.00 9.48
N HIS A 218 -2.76 -11.44 8.40
CA HIS A 218 -3.44 -10.44 7.58
C HIS A 218 -4.82 -10.88 7.07
N GLY A 219 -5.71 -9.91 6.84
CA GLY A 219 -7.06 -10.17 6.33
C GLY A 219 -8.04 -10.78 7.33
N ASN A 220 -7.66 -11.00 8.59
CA ASN A 220 -8.59 -11.33 9.67
C ASN A 220 -9.32 -10.07 10.15
N ILE A 221 -10.21 -9.52 9.32
CA ILE A 221 -10.86 -8.20 9.54
C ILE A 221 -11.66 -8.08 10.85
N HIS A 222 -11.98 -9.22 11.49
CA HIS A 222 -12.70 -9.29 12.76
C HIS A 222 -11.79 -9.42 13.99
N LEU A 223 -10.46 -9.55 13.83
CA LEU A 223 -9.52 -9.81 14.93
C LEU A 223 -9.54 -8.71 15.99
N LYS A 224 -9.51 -7.43 15.55
CA LYS A 224 -9.85 -6.22 16.34
C LYS A 224 -9.23 -6.12 17.75
N ILE A 225 -8.06 -6.73 17.93
CA ILE A 225 -7.28 -6.65 19.17
C ILE A 225 -6.56 -5.31 19.30
N ASP A 226 -6.22 -4.98 20.54
CA ASP A 226 -5.32 -3.88 20.89
C ASP A 226 -3.88 -4.16 20.38
N GLY A 227 -3.21 -3.15 19.82
CA GLY A 227 -1.85 -3.26 19.29
C GLY A 227 -0.84 -3.70 20.35
N ASN A 228 -0.93 -3.16 21.57
CA ASN A 228 -0.11 -3.59 22.69
C ASN A 228 -0.41 -5.02 23.16
N ARG A 229 -1.63 -5.54 22.94
CA ARG A 229 -1.96 -6.96 23.16
C ARG A 229 -1.28 -7.86 22.14
N LEU A 230 -1.14 -7.43 20.87
CA LEU A 230 -0.34 -8.14 19.88
C LEU A 230 1.14 -8.17 20.29
N LEU A 231 1.72 -7.03 20.66
CA LEU A 231 3.12 -6.93 21.09
C LEU A 231 3.43 -7.80 22.33
N ARG A 232 2.54 -7.82 23.33
CA ARG A 232 2.66 -8.73 24.49
C ARG A 232 2.59 -10.20 24.11
N ALA A 233 1.70 -10.58 23.18
CA ALA A 233 1.62 -11.97 22.71
C ALA A 233 2.91 -12.42 21.98
N LEU A 234 3.60 -11.49 21.31
CA LEU A 234 4.85 -11.73 20.57
C LEU A 234 6.12 -11.68 21.45
N GLN A 235 6.00 -11.34 22.74
CA GLN A 235 7.15 -11.26 23.65
C GLN A 235 8.07 -12.50 23.66
N PRO A 236 7.56 -13.75 23.63
CA PRO A 236 8.43 -14.93 23.62
C PRO A 236 9.31 -15.08 22.37
N CYS A 237 8.94 -14.46 21.24
CA CYS A 237 9.62 -14.58 19.95
C CYS A 237 10.39 -13.31 19.51
N TRP A 238 10.64 -12.34 20.41
CA TRP A 238 11.42 -11.14 20.07
C TRP A 238 12.81 -11.44 19.47
N TYR A 239 13.42 -12.57 19.83
CA TYR A 239 14.75 -12.98 19.38
C TYR A 239 14.74 -13.84 18.10
N THR A 240 13.57 -14.24 17.61
CA THR A 240 13.42 -15.25 16.54
C THR A 240 12.52 -14.79 15.39
N LEU A 241 11.56 -13.91 15.65
CA LEU A 241 10.62 -13.43 14.65
C LEU A 241 11.34 -12.57 13.58
N ARG A 242 11.19 -12.98 12.32
CA ARG A 242 11.73 -12.35 11.12
C ARG A 242 10.67 -11.59 10.32
N MET A 243 9.44 -12.08 10.32
CA MET A 243 8.35 -11.53 9.52
C MET A 243 7.04 -11.49 10.29
N LEU A 244 6.44 -10.30 10.36
CA LEU A 244 5.13 -10.04 10.96
C LEU A 244 4.23 -9.36 9.92
N VAL A 245 3.17 -10.05 9.49
CA VAL A 245 2.19 -9.51 8.52
C VAL A 245 0.80 -9.56 9.13
N ALA A 246 0.34 -8.44 9.67
CA ALA A 246 -0.94 -8.29 10.36
C ALA A 246 -1.76 -7.12 9.80
N SER A 247 -1.67 -6.88 8.50
CA SER A 247 -2.45 -5.89 7.78
C SER A 247 -3.92 -6.30 7.59
N ASN A 248 -4.84 -5.33 7.51
CA ASN A 248 -6.27 -5.60 7.37
C ASN A 248 -6.84 -6.54 8.46
N CYS A 249 -6.48 -6.29 9.71
CA CYS A 249 -6.89 -7.07 10.90
C CYS A 249 -7.85 -6.28 11.83
N GLY A 250 -8.10 -5.01 11.52
CA GLY A 250 -8.84 -4.09 12.39
C GLY A 250 -8.14 -3.80 13.73
N LEU A 251 -6.80 -3.98 13.81
CA LEU A 251 -6.02 -3.69 15.02
C LEU A 251 -6.28 -2.26 15.50
N LYS A 252 -6.40 -2.05 16.79
CA LYS A 252 -6.77 -0.76 17.40
C LYS A 252 -5.86 -0.39 18.57
N GLY A 253 -6.02 0.81 19.10
CA GLY A 253 -5.19 1.29 20.21
C GLY A 253 -3.78 1.64 19.73
N GLU A 254 -2.86 1.77 20.68
CA GLU A 254 -1.50 2.27 20.41
C GLU A 254 -0.49 1.12 20.21
N LEU A 255 0.67 1.47 19.66
CA LEU A 255 1.87 0.63 19.64
C LEU A 255 2.88 1.19 20.64
N SER A 256 3.29 0.38 21.62
CA SER A 256 4.34 0.74 22.57
C SER A 256 5.74 0.61 21.95
N ASN A 257 6.71 1.21 22.62
CA ASN A 257 8.13 1.10 22.28
C ASN A 257 8.65 -0.36 22.30
N SER A 258 7.90 -1.30 22.90
CA SER A 258 8.20 -2.74 22.83
C SER A 258 8.11 -3.32 21.41
N LEU A 259 7.52 -2.60 20.45
CA LEU A 259 7.67 -2.88 19.01
C LEU A 259 9.16 -3.02 18.68
N TRP A 260 10.00 -2.12 19.19
CA TRP A 260 11.42 -2.03 18.86
C TRP A 260 12.32 -3.08 19.55
N ASN A 261 11.74 -4.05 20.26
CA ASN A 261 12.49 -5.09 20.96
C ASN A 261 12.88 -6.29 20.08
N PHE A 262 12.30 -6.43 18.88
CA PHE A 262 12.65 -7.53 17.97
C PHE A 262 14.08 -7.41 17.46
N GLN A 263 14.89 -8.46 17.63
CA GLN A 263 16.31 -8.47 17.23
C GLN A 263 16.58 -9.06 15.84
N GLN A 264 15.65 -9.85 15.30
CA GLN A 264 15.80 -10.55 14.01
C GLN A 264 14.75 -10.15 12.98
N VAL A 265 13.89 -9.16 13.29
CA VAL A 265 12.80 -8.77 12.39
C VAL A 265 13.33 -8.06 11.16
N MET A 266 12.82 -8.48 10.01
CA MET A 266 13.23 -8.02 8.67
C MET A 266 12.06 -7.34 7.94
N TYR A 267 10.84 -7.79 8.22
CA TYR A 267 9.62 -7.36 7.54
C TYR A 267 8.47 -7.17 8.53
N ILE A 268 7.89 -5.97 8.57
CA ILE A 268 6.71 -5.63 9.36
C ILE A 268 5.67 -4.96 8.44
N ASP A 269 4.48 -5.54 8.39
CA ASP A 269 3.30 -4.92 7.78
C ASP A 269 2.14 -4.90 8.79
N LEU A 270 1.78 -3.69 9.23
CA LEU A 270 0.64 -3.38 10.09
C LEU A 270 -0.36 -2.45 9.37
N SER A 271 -0.29 -2.38 8.03
CA SER A 271 -1.11 -1.47 7.25
C SER A 271 -2.61 -1.80 7.28
N ASN A 272 -3.47 -0.86 6.90
CA ASN A 272 -4.92 -1.05 6.81
C ASN A 272 -5.53 -1.52 8.15
N ASN A 273 -5.28 -0.76 9.21
CA ASN A 273 -5.77 -1.03 10.56
C ASN A 273 -6.37 0.27 11.16
N SER A 274 -6.65 0.27 12.45
CA SER A 274 -7.20 1.41 13.21
C SER A 274 -6.29 1.77 14.38
N LEU A 275 -4.97 1.62 14.19
CA LEU A 275 -3.96 1.98 15.19
C LEU A 275 -3.92 3.50 15.35
N ILE A 276 -3.71 3.95 16.58
CA ILE A 276 -3.73 5.35 17.01
C ILE A 276 -2.46 5.69 17.81
N GLY A 277 -2.39 6.94 18.27
CA GLY A 277 -1.27 7.46 19.04
C GLY A 277 -0.15 7.97 18.15
N HIS A 278 1.01 8.21 18.76
CA HIS A 278 2.20 8.64 18.06
C HIS A 278 2.97 7.44 17.48
N ALA A 279 3.82 7.68 16.48
CA ALA A 279 4.78 6.66 16.05
C ALA A 279 5.69 6.30 17.24
N PRO A 280 5.90 5.00 17.56
CA PRO A 280 6.64 4.61 18.75
C PRO A 280 8.11 5.03 18.66
N ILE A 281 8.70 5.41 19.78
CA ILE A 281 10.04 6.02 19.86
C ILE A 281 10.99 5.06 20.56
N ASN A 282 12.24 4.92 20.12
CA ASN A 282 13.25 4.19 20.90
C ASN A 282 14.58 4.91 20.99
N ASP A 283 15.13 4.93 22.20
CA ASP A 283 16.50 5.36 22.49
C ASP A 283 17.49 4.18 22.49
N ALA A 284 16.99 2.92 22.34
CA ALA A 284 17.78 1.70 22.24
C ALA A 284 17.84 1.12 20.81
N TYR A 285 19.02 0.66 20.38
CA TYR A 285 19.32 0.31 18.98
C TYR A 285 19.14 -1.19 18.64
N ASN A 286 17.90 -1.70 18.54
CA ASN A 286 17.67 -3.16 18.39
C ASN A 286 17.13 -3.68 17.04
N MET A 287 16.66 -2.84 16.10
CA MET A 287 16.10 -3.30 14.80
C MET A 287 17.09 -3.21 13.61
N VAL A 288 18.27 -3.81 13.72
CA VAL A 288 19.32 -3.67 12.69
C VAL A 288 18.95 -4.33 11.35
N TYR A 289 18.08 -5.36 11.32
CA TYR A 289 17.73 -6.09 10.10
C TYR A 289 16.44 -5.65 9.41
N LEU A 290 15.66 -4.74 10.01
CA LEU A 290 14.36 -4.32 9.47
C LEU A 290 14.55 -3.55 8.16
N PHE A 291 14.20 -4.19 7.03
CA PHE A 291 14.29 -3.59 5.71
C PHE A 291 12.94 -3.10 5.17
N TYR A 292 11.83 -3.65 5.65
CA TYR A 292 10.47 -3.30 5.22
C TYR A 292 9.56 -2.96 6.40
N LEU A 293 9.00 -1.75 6.41
CA LEU A 293 8.03 -1.29 7.40
C LEU A 293 6.82 -0.62 6.74
N ALA A 294 5.66 -1.26 6.79
CA ALA A 294 4.39 -0.69 6.36
C ALA A 294 3.47 -0.40 7.55
N LEU A 295 3.12 0.88 7.71
CA LEU A 295 2.23 1.45 8.73
C LEU A 295 1.05 2.20 8.08
N ALA A 296 0.93 2.14 6.76
CA ALA A 296 -0.04 2.89 5.98
C ALA A 296 -1.50 2.57 6.34
N SER A 297 -2.42 3.48 6.06
CA SER A 297 -3.87 3.30 6.26
C SER A 297 -4.19 2.97 7.72
N ASN A 298 -3.78 3.87 8.60
CA ASN A 298 -4.00 3.85 10.04
C ASN A 298 -4.42 5.26 10.52
N ASN A 299 -4.51 5.48 11.83
CA ASN A 299 -4.88 6.77 12.40
C ASN A 299 -3.79 7.28 13.36
N PHE A 300 -2.52 7.11 12.98
CA PHE A 300 -1.38 7.68 13.69
C PHE A 300 -1.39 9.22 13.64
N THR A 301 -0.89 9.83 14.70
CA THR A 301 -0.91 11.28 14.93
C THR A 301 0.49 11.81 15.26
N GLY A 302 0.65 13.13 15.23
CA GLY A 302 1.93 13.78 15.54
C GLY A 302 2.90 13.68 14.36
N GLU A 303 4.19 13.51 14.62
CA GLU A 303 5.24 13.49 13.60
C GLU A 303 6.06 12.19 13.63
N LEU A 304 7.01 12.04 12.70
CA LEU A 304 8.02 10.98 12.73
C LEU A 304 9.33 11.55 13.33
N PRO A 305 9.58 11.40 14.64
CA PRO A 305 10.72 12.02 15.31
C PRO A 305 12.05 11.29 15.03
N MET A 306 13.17 11.90 15.43
CA MET A 306 14.52 11.29 15.33
C MET A 306 14.58 9.85 15.88
N GLY A 307 14.00 9.60 17.06
CA GLY A 307 13.99 8.27 17.70
C GLY A 307 13.10 7.22 17.00
N PHE A 308 12.32 7.60 15.99
CA PHE A 308 11.68 6.64 15.08
C PHE A 308 12.69 6.08 14.06
N PHE A 309 13.58 6.94 13.52
CA PHE A 309 14.56 6.54 12.51
C PHE A 309 15.85 5.96 13.09
N ALA A 310 16.21 6.32 14.34
CA ALA A 310 17.43 5.86 15.01
C ALA A 310 17.67 4.32 15.00
N PRO A 311 16.67 3.45 15.22
CA PRO A 311 16.86 2.00 15.12
C PRO A 311 16.87 1.46 13.68
N LEU A 312 16.38 2.22 12.69
CA LEU A 312 16.00 1.74 11.35
C LEU A 312 17.16 1.79 10.32
N LYS A 313 18.34 1.26 10.70
CA LYS A 313 19.58 1.42 9.92
C LYS A 313 19.57 0.73 8.54
N SER A 314 18.88 -0.40 8.40
CA SER A 314 18.79 -1.17 7.15
C SER A 314 17.48 -0.99 6.39
N LEU A 315 16.65 -0.02 6.78
CA LEU A 315 15.33 0.17 6.19
C LEU A 315 15.43 0.58 4.72
N THR A 316 14.83 -0.20 3.82
CA THR A 316 14.79 0.06 2.38
C THR A 316 13.40 0.43 1.86
N TYR A 317 12.36 0.15 2.64
CA TYR A 317 10.97 0.53 2.35
C TYR A 317 10.25 0.99 3.61
N LEU A 318 9.70 2.21 3.57
CA LEU A 318 8.82 2.77 4.59
C LEU A 318 7.51 3.22 3.93
N ASP A 319 6.37 2.80 4.45
CA ASP A 319 5.06 3.28 3.99
C ASP A 319 4.21 3.77 5.17
N VAL A 320 3.93 5.07 5.18
CA VAL A 320 3.17 5.79 6.21
C VAL A 320 1.96 6.54 5.64
N ARG A 321 1.62 6.32 4.37
CA ARG A 321 0.46 6.94 3.70
C ARG A 321 -0.85 6.66 4.44
N GLN A 322 -1.88 7.45 4.13
CA GLN A 322 -3.22 7.35 4.70
C GLN A 322 -3.21 7.37 6.23
N ASN A 323 -2.38 8.23 6.83
CA ASN A 323 -2.41 8.59 8.24
C ASN A 323 -2.68 10.11 8.35
N TRP A 324 -3.95 10.51 8.26
CA TRP A 324 -4.36 11.91 8.01
C TRP A 324 -3.89 12.94 9.05
N PHE A 325 -3.64 12.49 10.28
CA PHE A 325 -3.20 13.32 11.40
C PHE A 325 -1.68 13.27 11.65
N LEU A 326 -0.95 12.47 10.87
CA LEU A 326 0.51 12.39 10.90
C LEU A 326 1.09 13.53 10.02
N LYS A 327 1.80 14.48 10.64
CA LYS A 327 2.28 15.73 10.03
C LYS A 327 3.64 16.14 10.59
N SER A 328 4.50 16.69 9.74
CA SER A 328 5.73 17.37 10.14
C SER A 328 5.41 18.65 10.92
N LYS A 329 6.08 18.89 12.05
CA LYS A 329 6.10 20.22 12.68
C LYS A 329 7.28 21.06 12.21
N ASP A 330 8.42 20.41 11.96
CA ASP A 330 9.63 21.04 11.46
C ASP A 330 9.64 21.22 9.93
N THR A 331 10.54 22.09 9.45
CA THR A 331 10.86 22.21 8.02
C THR A 331 11.25 20.87 7.42
N PHE A 332 10.54 20.48 6.37
CA PHE A 332 10.72 19.24 5.63
C PHE A 332 11.46 19.51 4.30
N PRO A 333 12.38 18.64 3.83
CA PRO A 333 12.79 17.36 4.42
C PRO A 333 13.70 17.48 5.65
N ASN A 334 13.64 16.48 6.53
CA ASN A 334 14.52 16.38 7.70
C ASN A 334 15.81 15.60 7.38
N LEU A 335 16.74 15.50 8.34
CA LEU A 335 18.03 14.82 8.17
C LEU A 335 17.92 13.35 7.67
N TYR A 336 16.82 12.68 7.97
CA TYR A 336 16.57 11.27 7.63
C TYR A 336 15.94 11.05 6.26
N MET A 337 15.55 12.12 5.55
CA MET A 337 14.89 12.04 4.25
C MET A 337 15.59 12.89 3.19
N LYS A 338 15.78 12.31 2.00
CA LYS A 338 16.23 12.97 0.77
C LYS A 338 15.07 13.07 -0.21
N VAL A 339 15.06 14.14 -0.99
CA VAL A 339 14.00 14.43 -1.96
C VAL A 339 14.56 14.34 -3.36
N THR A 340 13.93 13.54 -4.22
CA THR A 340 14.33 13.32 -5.60
C THR A 340 13.33 14.00 -6.52
N TYR A 341 13.75 15.06 -7.20
CA TYR A 341 12.88 15.87 -8.07
C TYR A 341 12.80 15.37 -9.52
N SER A 342 13.67 14.45 -9.92
CA SER A 342 13.65 13.80 -11.25
C SER A 342 12.47 12.82 -11.38
N VAL A 343 12.15 12.10 -10.31
CA VAL A 343 11.01 11.19 -10.21
C VAL A 343 9.87 11.88 -9.46
N LYS A 344 8.65 11.81 -9.99
CA LYS A 344 7.52 12.64 -9.54
C LYS A 344 6.24 11.82 -9.42
N ILE A 345 5.54 11.99 -8.31
CA ILE A 345 4.14 11.57 -8.14
C ILE A 345 3.27 12.60 -8.87
N GLN A 346 2.80 12.26 -10.06
CA GLN A 346 1.96 13.15 -10.86
C GLN A 346 0.49 13.08 -10.40
N ARG A 347 -0.11 14.24 -10.16
CA ARG A 347 -1.57 14.45 -10.12
C ARG A 347 -1.97 15.27 -11.35
N ASN A 348 -3.25 15.58 -11.51
CA ASN A 348 -3.74 16.31 -12.71
C ASN A 348 -3.18 17.74 -12.80
N THR A 349 -3.21 18.50 -11.69
CA THR A 349 -2.86 19.94 -11.68
C THR A 349 -1.49 20.24 -11.07
N PHE A 350 -0.96 19.35 -10.23
CA PHE A 350 0.34 19.46 -9.57
C PHE A 350 1.09 18.13 -9.55
N SER A 351 2.39 18.20 -9.24
CA SER A 351 3.24 17.04 -8.99
C SER A 351 4.05 17.23 -7.72
N CYS A 352 4.34 16.15 -7.02
CA CYS A 352 5.22 16.13 -5.85
C CYS A 352 6.44 15.24 -6.12
N PRO A 353 7.64 15.57 -5.61
CA PRO A 353 8.84 14.74 -5.76
C PRO A 353 8.74 13.43 -4.96
N THR A 354 9.55 12.42 -5.30
CA THR A 354 9.68 11.22 -4.47
C THR A 354 10.62 11.43 -3.29
N ILE A 355 10.43 10.65 -2.23
CA ILE A 355 11.14 10.80 -0.96
C ILE A 355 11.84 9.48 -0.64
N HIS A 356 13.07 9.58 -0.15
CA HIS A 356 13.98 8.48 0.07
C HIS A 356 14.65 8.59 1.44
N LEU A 357 15.05 7.48 2.04
CA LEU A 357 15.78 7.45 3.31
C LEU A 357 17.23 7.89 3.10
N SER A 358 17.71 8.84 3.91
CA SER A 358 19.05 9.42 3.78
C SER A 358 20.19 8.41 3.85
N ASN A 359 20.04 7.38 4.69
CA ASN A 359 21.09 6.42 5.01
C ASN A 359 21.19 5.26 4.01
N SER A 360 20.05 4.79 3.48
CA SER A 360 19.96 3.58 2.65
C SER A 360 19.56 3.85 1.20
N GLY A 361 19.08 5.05 0.87
CA GLY A 361 18.40 5.34 -0.40
C GLY A 361 17.01 4.71 -0.53
N GLY A 362 16.53 4.01 0.51
CA GLY A 362 15.26 3.29 0.54
C GLY A 362 14.05 4.18 0.23
N ARG A 363 13.00 3.59 -0.32
CA ARG A 363 11.78 4.30 -0.74
C ARG A 363 10.93 4.68 0.47
N VAL A 364 10.48 5.94 0.52
CA VAL A 364 9.49 6.42 1.50
C VAL A 364 8.20 6.77 0.76
N GLU A 365 7.15 6.01 1.05
CA GLU A 365 5.78 6.30 0.65
C GLU A 365 5.09 7.10 1.76
N MET A 366 4.72 8.34 1.46
CA MET A 366 4.05 9.26 2.38
C MET A 366 3.15 10.24 1.63
N ASP A 367 2.09 10.71 2.29
CA ASP A 367 1.15 11.66 1.68
C ASP A 367 1.72 13.09 1.69
N PRO A 368 1.48 13.90 0.65
CA PRO A 368 1.87 15.32 0.62
C PRO A 368 1.31 16.15 1.78
N GLU A 369 0.18 15.75 2.33
CA GLU A 369 -0.42 16.27 3.57
C GLU A 369 0.56 16.34 4.74
N TYR A 370 1.48 15.38 4.86
CA TYR A 370 2.44 15.32 5.97
C TYR A 370 3.34 16.55 6.01
N TYR A 371 3.78 17.03 4.84
CA TYR A 371 4.64 18.22 4.69
C TYR A 371 3.88 19.44 4.16
N ASP A 372 2.55 19.48 4.34
CA ASP A 372 1.65 20.55 3.88
C ASP A 372 1.90 20.97 2.41
N TYR A 373 2.14 19.96 1.57
CA TYR A 373 2.40 20.11 0.13
C TYR A 373 3.58 21.04 -0.22
N SER A 374 4.43 21.38 0.76
CA SER A 374 5.52 22.36 0.64
C SER A 374 6.55 22.05 -0.47
N LEU A 375 6.69 20.79 -0.87
CA LEU A 375 7.59 20.36 -1.96
C LEU A 375 6.90 20.19 -3.32
N CYS A 376 5.57 20.36 -3.40
CA CYS A 376 4.80 20.14 -4.61
C CYS A 376 4.69 21.42 -5.47
N PHE A 377 4.71 21.26 -6.79
CA PHE A 377 4.69 22.35 -7.77
C PHE A 377 3.63 22.07 -8.84
N CYS A 378 3.11 23.13 -9.46
CA CYS A 378 2.09 23.00 -10.50
C CYS A 378 2.64 22.36 -11.78
N ASN A 379 1.80 21.57 -12.46
CA ASN A 379 2.15 20.95 -13.74
C ASN A 379 2.28 22.01 -14.85
N GLY A 380 2.89 21.64 -15.98
CA GLY A 380 2.90 22.50 -17.17
C GLY A 380 1.47 22.86 -17.61
N GLY A 381 1.22 24.13 -17.89
CA GLY A 381 -0.13 24.63 -18.16
C GLY A 381 -0.96 24.96 -16.91
N TYR A 382 -0.37 24.95 -15.71
CA TYR A 382 -0.98 25.41 -14.47
C TYR A 382 -0.06 26.43 -13.76
N TYR A 383 -0.64 27.32 -12.96
CA TYR A 383 0.08 28.28 -12.12
C TYR A 383 -0.48 28.31 -10.70
N GLY A 384 0.31 28.78 -9.74
CA GLY A 384 0.03 28.71 -8.32
C GLY A 384 1.15 28.03 -7.54
N TYR A 385 0.81 27.37 -6.43
CA TYR A 385 1.78 26.84 -5.48
C TYR A 385 1.24 25.67 -4.66
N ARG A 386 2.12 24.74 -4.26
CA ARG A 386 1.78 23.56 -3.45
C ARG A 386 0.68 22.72 -4.14
N LYS A 387 -0.50 22.61 -3.51
CA LYS A 387 -1.71 21.97 -4.09
C LYS A 387 -2.64 22.94 -4.81
N TYR A 388 -2.44 24.24 -4.64
CA TYR A 388 -3.31 25.30 -5.16
C TYR A 388 -2.80 25.70 -6.55
N CYS A 389 -3.25 24.97 -7.56
CA CYS A 389 -2.80 25.12 -8.94
C CYS A 389 -3.99 25.29 -9.89
N GLU A 390 -4.10 26.47 -10.49
CA GLU A 390 -5.17 26.86 -11.41
C GLU A 390 -4.73 26.71 -12.87
N PRO A 391 -5.64 26.37 -13.81
CA PRO A 391 -5.32 26.30 -15.23
C PRO A 391 -4.78 27.62 -15.78
N CYS A 392 -3.76 27.56 -16.62
CA CYS A 392 -3.20 28.73 -17.27
C CYS A 392 -4.26 29.43 -18.13
N MET A 393 -4.43 30.73 -17.96
CA MET A 393 -5.41 31.49 -18.75
C MET A 393 -4.96 31.61 -20.21
N LYS A 394 -5.90 31.52 -21.15
CA LYS A 394 -5.63 31.71 -22.58
C LYS A 394 -5.01 33.10 -22.83
N GLY A 395 -3.80 33.13 -23.39
CA GLY A 395 -3.00 34.35 -23.52
C GLY A 395 -1.98 34.57 -22.40
N GLY A 396 -1.76 33.57 -21.56
CA GLY A 396 -0.66 33.49 -20.61
C GLY A 396 0.11 32.18 -20.80
N SER A 397 1.41 32.20 -20.47
CA SER A 397 2.28 31.03 -20.45
C SER A 397 2.64 30.65 -19.01
N CYS A 398 2.39 29.38 -18.68
CA CYS A 398 2.64 28.80 -17.36
C CYS A 398 3.65 27.66 -17.49
N GLU A 399 4.92 28.04 -17.62
CA GLU A 399 6.04 27.11 -17.64
C GLU A 399 6.47 26.79 -16.22
N ALA A 400 6.22 25.54 -15.79
CA ALA A 400 6.99 24.96 -14.70
C ALA A 400 8.47 24.93 -15.15
N LYS A 401 9.34 25.70 -14.49
CA LYS A 401 10.76 25.81 -14.87
C LYS A 401 11.50 24.48 -14.71
N ALA A 402 11.48 23.66 -15.75
CA ALA A 402 12.14 22.37 -15.80
C ALA A 402 13.66 22.53 -15.94
N SER A 403 14.36 22.76 -14.83
CA SER A 403 15.84 22.76 -14.76
C SER A 403 16.38 22.46 -13.35
N ILE A 404 15.83 21.47 -12.66
CA ILE A 404 16.57 20.81 -11.57
C ILE A 404 17.53 19.83 -12.24
N LYS A 405 18.63 20.39 -12.80
CA LYS A 405 19.68 19.63 -13.50
C LYS A 405 20.76 19.06 -12.57
N ASN A 406 20.79 19.52 -11.32
CA ASN A 406 21.78 19.11 -10.33
C ASN A 406 21.07 18.53 -9.10
N GLU A 407 21.30 17.24 -8.83
CA GLU A 407 20.84 16.53 -7.63
C GLU A 407 21.48 17.05 -6.33
N THR A 408 22.44 17.96 -6.45
CA THR A 408 23.21 18.55 -5.34
C THR A 408 22.64 19.86 -4.78
N GLN A 409 21.57 20.43 -5.35
CA GLN A 409 20.90 21.58 -4.75
C GLN A 409 19.97 21.14 -3.61
N THR A 410 20.48 21.22 -2.38
CA THR A 410 19.68 21.12 -1.15
C THR A 410 18.64 22.23 -1.11
N SER A 411 17.37 21.82 -1.26
CA SER A 411 16.17 22.67 -1.30
C SER A 411 16.04 23.55 -2.56
N PRO A 412 14.94 23.40 -3.35
CA PRO A 412 14.61 24.38 -4.38
C PRO A 412 14.32 25.73 -3.72
N THR A 413 14.91 26.81 -4.25
CA THR A 413 14.49 28.17 -3.86
C THR A 413 12.97 28.31 -4.01
N THR A 414 12.30 29.01 -3.09
CA THR A 414 10.82 29.13 -3.05
C THR A 414 10.20 29.48 -4.41
N ASN A 415 10.87 30.32 -5.19
CA ASN A 415 10.56 30.70 -6.58
C ASN A 415 10.52 29.56 -7.62
N GLN A 416 10.92 28.32 -7.28
CA GLN A 416 10.81 27.13 -8.13
C GLN A 416 9.57 26.27 -7.81
N ILE A 417 9.01 26.42 -6.61
CA ILE A 417 7.82 25.69 -6.14
C ILE A 417 6.55 26.46 -6.55
N GLU A 418 6.63 27.79 -6.55
CA GLU A 418 5.63 28.68 -7.09
C GLU A 418 5.79 28.83 -8.62
N VAL A 419 4.76 28.46 -9.37
CA VAL A 419 4.67 28.71 -10.82
C VAL A 419 3.85 29.97 -11.04
N LYS A 420 4.44 31.00 -11.66
CA LYS A 420 3.74 32.25 -12.01
C LYS A 420 3.36 32.23 -13.50
N MET A 421 2.15 32.68 -13.81
CA MET A 421 1.69 32.88 -15.19
C MET A 421 2.33 34.14 -15.76
N ASN A 422 3.12 34.02 -16.83
CA ASN A 422 3.58 35.19 -17.58
C ASN A 422 2.50 35.55 -18.60
N VAL A 423 2.10 36.81 -18.67
CA VAL A 423 1.08 37.25 -19.64
C VAL A 423 1.74 37.51 -21.00
N GLU A 424 1.19 36.90 -22.06
CA GLU A 424 1.75 36.98 -23.41
C GLU A 424 1.61 38.39 -24.01
N LYS A 425 2.49 38.72 -24.96
CA LYS A 425 2.43 39.98 -25.69
C LYS A 425 1.10 40.07 -26.47
N GLY A 426 0.32 41.12 -26.21
CA GLY A 426 -0.97 41.36 -26.87
C GLY A 426 -2.19 40.73 -26.15
N TYR A 427 -2.03 40.28 -24.90
CA TYR A 427 -3.14 39.86 -24.02
C TYR A 427 -3.12 40.65 -22.72
N TRP A 428 -4.23 41.30 -22.35
CA TRP A 428 -4.29 42.14 -21.16
C TRP A 428 -5.07 41.48 -20.00
N PRO A 429 -4.65 41.63 -18.74
CA PRO A 429 -5.45 41.23 -17.58
C PRO A 429 -6.77 42.02 -17.49
N CYS A 430 -7.92 41.36 -17.55
CA CYS A 430 -9.22 42.03 -17.42
C CYS A 430 -9.99 41.60 -16.16
N CYS A 431 -10.86 42.53 -15.74
CA CYS A 431 -12.16 42.20 -15.19
C CYS A 431 -12.11 41.58 -13.78
N GLY A 432 -11.47 42.31 -12.88
CA GLY A 432 -11.70 42.27 -11.43
C GLY A 432 -11.17 43.58 -10.83
N ASP A 433 -11.25 43.74 -9.51
CA ASP A 433 -10.64 44.88 -8.82
C ASP A 433 -9.12 44.95 -9.07
N PHE A 434 -8.48 46.08 -8.77
CA PHE A 434 -7.05 46.37 -9.05
C PHE A 434 -6.01 45.29 -8.66
N GLY A 435 -6.38 44.27 -7.89
CA GLY A 435 -5.55 43.12 -7.60
C GLY A 435 -6.16 41.73 -7.87
N ASN A 436 -7.33 41.56 -8.51
CA ASN A 436 -7.83 40.22 -8.87
C ASN A 436 -8.07 40.10 -10.39
N VAL A 437 -7.41 39.15 -11.04
CA VAL A 437 -7.50 38.92 -12.49
C VAL A 437 -8.22 37.61 -12.74
N THR A 438 -9.43 37.69 -13.30
CA THR A 438 -10.28 36.52 -13.56
C THR A 438 -10.13 35.97 -14.98
N LYS A 439 -9.64 36.80 -15.93
CA LYS A 439 -9.38 36.41 -17.32
C LYS A 439 -8.36 37.32 -18.00
N LEU A 440 -7.74 36.79 -19.05
CA LEU A 440 -6.95 37.58 -20.01
C LEU A 440 -7.80 37.85 -21.26
N VAL A 441 -7.64 39.03 -21.87
CA VAL A 441 -8.34 39.42 -23.11
C VAL A 441 -7.35 39.76 -24.21
N LYS A 442 -7.57 39.27 -25.43
CA LYS A 442 -6.72 39.62 -26.58
C LYS A 442 -6.99 41.06 -26.98
N CYS A 443 -5.94 41.88 -27.06
CA CYS A 443 -6.04 43.31 -27.38
C CYS A 443 -6.85 43.57 -28.65
N SER A 444 -6.49 42.88 -29.75
CA SER A 444 -7.09 43.06 -31.08
C SER A 444 -8.54 42.56 -31.24
N GLN A 445 -9.21 42.10 -30.18
CA GLN A 445 -10.55 41.52 -30.24
C GLN A 445 -11.63 42.32 -29.49
N GLN A 446 -11.26 43.39 -28.78
CA GLN A 446 -12.22 44.31 -28.18
C GLN A 446 -12.12 45.69 -28.82
N LYS A 447 -13.21 46.17 -29.43
CA LYS A 447 -13.35 47.53 -29.99
C LYS A 447 -13.14 48.68 -28.98
N MET A 448 -12.82 48.39 -27.72
CA MET A 448 -12.49 49.35 -26.67
C MET A 448 -10.97 49.58 -26.50
N PHE A 449 -10.12 48.81 -27.19
CA PHE A 449 -8.68 48.96 -27.18
C PHE A 449 -8.18 49.22 -28.60
N ASP A 450 -8.07 50.50 -28.99
CA ASP A 450 -7.26 50.85 -30.17
C ASP A 450 -5.82 50.36 -29.93
N ASP A 451 -5.18 49.81 -30.98
CA ASP A 451 -4.06 48.85 -30.85
C ASP A 451 -2.81 49.36 -30.10
N GLU A 452 -2.67 50.67 -29.88
CA GLU A 452 -1.56 51.24 -29.09
C GLU A 452 -1.77 51.16 -27.55
N ILE A 453 -3.02 51.03 -27.08
CA ILE A 453 -3.39 51.20 -25.65
C ILE A 453 -3.09 49.94 -24.81
N CYS A 454 -3.00 48.78 -25.46
CA CYS A 454 -3.04 47.47 -24.81
C CYS A 454 -1.66 46.79 -24.85
N ASN A 455 -0.76 47.15 -23.92
CA ASN A 455 0.64 46.71 -23.97
C ASN A 455 1.18 46.13 -22.65
N PRO A 456 0.92 44.83 -22.38
CA PRO A 456 1.75 44.04 -21.50
C PRO A 456 2.94 43.55 -22.33
N SER A 457 4.14 44.06 -22.01
CA SER A 457 5.34 43.83 -22.83
C SER A 457 5.94 42.41 -22.74
N GLY A 458 5.12 41.37 -22.51
CA GLY A 458 5.55 40.01 -22.19
C GLY A 458 6.22 39.86 -20.82
N ARG A 459 6.19 40.92 -19.99
CA ARG A 459 6.89 41.03 -18.69
C ARG A 459 5.97 41.02 -17.48
N CYS A 460 4.65 41.07 -17.72
CA CYS A 460 3.63 41.01 -16.68
C CYS A 460 3.57 39.59 -16.11
N LYS A 461 3.56 39.46 -14.78
CA LYS A 461 3.46 38.16 -14.10
C LYS A 461 2.30 38.15 -13.13
N CYS A 462 1.53 37.07 -13.18
CA CYS A 462 0.43 36.79 -12.30
C CYS A 462 0.74 35.57 -11.42
N GLU A 463 0.34 35.65 -10.16
CA GLU A 463 0.51 34.63 -9.13
C GLU A 463 -0.84 34.35 -8.47
N LEU A 464 -0.91 33.23 -7.75
CA LEU A 464 -2.09 32.85 -6.99
C LEU A 464 -1.82 33.17 -5.51
N GLN A 465 -2.71 33.92 -4.86
CA GLN A 465 -2.61 34.26 -3.44
C GLN A 465 -3.78 33.62 -2.68
N LEU A 466 -3.50 32.99 -1.53
CA LEU A 466 -4.52 32.59 -0.57
C LEU A 466 -4.91 33.77 0.32
N LEU A 467 -6.18 34.17 0.25
CA LEU A 467 -6.84 34.99 1.25
C LEU A 467 -7.45 34.07 2.31
N ASN A 468 -7.09 34.33 3.58
CA ASN A 468 -7.62 33.63 4.77
C ASN A 468 -7.54 32.09 4.69
N GLY A 469 -6.56 31.54 3.97
CA GLY A 469 -6.35 30.09 3.84
C GLY A 469 -7.36 29.33 2.96
N HIS A 470 -8.40 30.00 2.42
CA HIS A 470 -9.49 29.34 1.69
C HIS A 470 -9.83 29.97 0.33
N HIS A 471 -9.68 31.28 0.16
CA HIS A 471 -10.05 31.95 -1.09
C HIS A 471 -8.81 32.19 -1.95
N LEU A 472 -8.81 31.62 -3.16
CA LEU A 472 -7.76 31.84 -4.15
C LEU A 472 -8.05 33.12 -4.94
N LYS A 473 -7.05 33.99 -5.03
CA LYS A 473 -7.11 35.27 -5.73
C LYS A 473 -5.90 35.38 -6.67
N THR A 474 -6.13 35.60 -7.95
CA THR A 474 -5.06 35.76 -8.93
C THR A 474 -4.62 37.20 -8.97
N THR A 475 -3.43 37.50 -8.48
CA THR A 475 -2.88 38.86 -8.44
C THR A 475 -1.80 39.00 -9.51
N CYS A 476 -1.63 40.19 -10.08
CA CYS A 476 -0.57 40.43 -11.04
C CYS A 476 0.29 41.62 -10.60
N ASN A 477 1.59 41.55 -10.89
CA ASN A 477 2.58 42.49 -10.37
C ASN A 477 2.51 43.88 -11.06
N SER A 478 3.23 44.87 -10.51
CA SER A 478 3.26 46.23 -11.06
C SER A 478 3.83 46.34 -12.49
N THR A 479 4.52 45.32 -13.02
CA THR A 479 4.93 45.30 -14.44
C THR A 479 3.76 45.01 -15.40
N CYS A 480 2.57 44.74 -14.87
CA CYS A 480 1.29 44.71 -15.58
C CYS A 480 0.62 46.09 -15.68
N VAL A 481 1.20 47.15 -15.10
CA VAL A 481 0.75 48.53 -15.30
C VAL A 481 1.18 49.01 -16.68
N CYS A 482 0.32 49.76 -17.36
CA CYS A 482 0.57 50.23 -18.73
C CYS A 482 1.67 51.31 -18.75
N ARG A 483 2.49 51.27 -19.81
CA ARG A 483 3.67 52.14 -19.96
C ARG A 483 3.28 53.61 -20.13
N HIS A 484 4.24 54.50 -19.88
CA HIS A 484 4.14 55.92 -20.18
C HIS A 484 3.63 56.17 -21.62
N GLY A 485 2.60 57.01 -21.76
CA GLY A 485 1.89 57.30 -23.03
C GLY A 485 0.47 56.71 -23.13
N ASN A 486 0.15 55.66 -22.37
CA ASN A 486 -1.16 55.00 -22.43
C ASN A 486 -2.28 55.81 -21.77
N LYS A 487 -3.40 56.00 -22.46
CA LYS A 487 -4.55 56.85 -22.04
C LYS A 487 -5.86 56.06 -21.80
N GLY A 488 -5.76 54.72 -21.69
CA GLY A 488 -6.91 53.82 -21.52
C GLY A 488 -7.51 53.80 -20.11
N ARG A 489 -8.78 53.37 -20.01
CA ARG A 489 -9.62 53.42 -18.79
C ARG A 489 -9.07 52.71 -17.55
N PHE A 490 -8.10 51.81 -17.73
CA PHE A 490 -7.45 51.05 -16.65
C PHE A 490 -6.03 51.53 -16.30
N CYS A 491 -5.52 52.59 -16.95
CA CYS A 491 -4.27 53.26 -16.57
C CYS A 491 -4.56 54.43 -15.62
N SER A 492 -5.02 54.14 -14.40
CA SER A 492 -5.49 55.13 -13.44
C SER A 492 -4.38 55.79 -12.59
N GLN A 493 -3.10 55.55 -12.89
CA GLN A 493 -1.97 56.23 -12.26
C GLN A 493 -1.16 57.00 -13.30
N CYS A 494 -1.57 58.23 -13.59
CA CYS A 494 -0.65 59.26 -14.05
C CYS A 494 0.13 59.74 -12.83
N ILE A 495 1.44 59.45 -12.77
CA ILE A 495 2.34 60.06 -11.79
C ILE A 495 2.55 61.52 -12.22
N ASP A 496 2.71 62.44 -11.25
CA ASP A 496 2.96 63.85 -11.52
C ASP A 496 4.11 64.06 -12.53
N GLY A 497 3.85 64.94 -13.50
CA GLY A 497 4.73 65.23 -14.63
C GLY A 497 4.19 64.82 -16.01
N TYR A 498 3.14 63.99 -16.10
CA TYR A 498 2.68 63.46 -17.39
C TYR A 498 1.15 63.44 -17.57
N TYR A 499 0.63 64.44 -18.32
CA TYR A 499 -0.80 64.54 -18.65
C TYR A 499 -1.09 64.68 -20.16
N LYS A 500 -2.33 64.31 -20.49
CA LYS A 500 -2.94 64.24 -21.82
C LYS A 500 -3.27 65.65 -22.35
N LYS A 501 -2.52 66.16 -23.33
CA LYS A 501 -2.92 67.35 -24.10
C LYS A 501 -4.25 67.07 -24.81
N VAL A 502 -5.27 67.87 -24.50
CA VAL A 502 -6.57 67.91 -25.20
C VAL A 502 -6.50 69.12 -26.14
N ALA A 503 -6.81 68.91 -27.42
CA ALA A 503 -6.83 69.98 -28.42
C ALA A 503 -8.26 70.49 -28.63
N ASP A 504 -8.41 71.80 -28.46
CA ASP A 504 -9.29 72.72 -29.16
C ASP A 504 -10.71 72.27 -29.56
N LEU A 505 -11.69 72.82 -28.83
CA LEU A 505 -12.99 73.22 -29.39
C LEU A 505 -13.26 74.66 -28.97
N ALA A 506 -13.02 75.59 -29.90
CA ALA A 506 -13.10 77.03 -29.66
C ALA A 506 -14.37 77.64 -30.27
N THR A 507 -15.23 78.18 -29.41
CA THR A 507 -16.14 79.31 -29.66
C THR A 507 -16.44 79.93 -28.28
N ALA A 508 -15.83 81.05 -27.87
CA ALA A 508 -16.31 82.41 -28.14
C ALA A 508 -17.82 82.56 -27.83
N THR A 509 -18.30 83.32 -26.84
CA THR A 509 -17.68 84.25 -25.85
C THR A 509 -18.31 83.99 -24.45
N LYS A 510 -18.15 84.73 -23.33
CA LYS A 510 -17.73 86.12 -23.05
C LYS A 510 -17.20 86.25 -21.60
N ARG A 511 -16.86 87.47 -21.17
CA ARG A 511 -16.66 87.97 -19.78
C ARG A 511 -17.50 89.27 -19.63
N PRO A 512 -17.67 89.94 -18.46
CA PRO A 512 -16.94 89.75 -17.18
C PRO A 512 -17.77 89.84 -15.85
N ASN A 513 -17.07 89.51 -14.75
CA ASN A 513 -17.09 90.19 -13.44
C ASN A 513 -18.22 90.05 -12.37
N ASP A 514 -17.73 90.24 -11.14
CA ASP A 514 -18.33 90.73 -9.88
C ASP A 514 -19.21 89.82 -8.97
N ASP A 515 -18.53 89.27 -7.94
CA ASP A 515 -18.65 89.63 -6.51
C ASP A 515 -19.85 89.18 -5.61
N ILE A 516 -19.56 89.13 -4.29
CA ILE A 516 -20.48 89.14 -3.12
C ILE A 516 -21.19 87.82 -2.67
N ALA A 517 -20.54 87.19 -1.68
CA ALA A 517 -21.03 86.82 -0.32
C ALA A 517 -22.37 86.06 0.00
N ARG A 518 -22.17 85.01 0.83
CA ARG A 518 -22.90 84.66 2.09
C ARG A 518 -24.29 83.94 2.09
N PHE A 519 -24.53 83.29 3.24
CA PHE A 519 -25.78 82.76 3.83
C PHE A 519 -26.37 81.42 3.34
N ALA A 520 -25.77 80.33 3.84
CA ALA A 520 -26.32 79.42 4.86
C ALA A 520 -27.78 78.86 4.82
N THR A 521 -27.86 77.60 5.29
CA THR A 521 -28.76 77.03 6.33
C THR A 521 -29.74 75.91 5.93
N LEU A 522 -29.70 74.81 6.71
CA LEU A 522 -30.76 73.85 7.07
C LEU A 522 -31.39 72.99 5.92
N LEU A 523 -31.44 71.65 6.01
CA LEU A 523 -32.24 70.89 7.00
C LEU A 523 -31.82 69.41 7.15
N MET A 524 -32.03 68.86 8.35
CA MET A 524 -31.88 67.44 8.70
C MET A 524 -33.21 66.67 8.55
N VAL A 525 -33.13 65.35 8.29
CA VAL A 525 -33.95 64.26 8.88
C VAL A 525 -33.08 62.98 8.77
N ARG A 526 -32.80 62.16 9.78
CA ARG A 526 -33.24 62.09 11.18
C ARG A 526 -32.08 61.63 12.09
#